data_AF-A0A1B1TSL6-F1
#
_entry.id   AF-A0A1B1TSL6-F1
#
_cell.length_a   1.000
_cell.length_b   1.000
_cell.length_c   1.000
_cell.angle_alpha   90.00
_cell.angle_beta   90.00
_cell.angle_gamma   90.00
#
_symmetry.space_group_name_H-M   'P 1'
#
loop_
_entity.id
_entity.type
_entity.pdbx_description
1 polymer ?
#
loop_
_entity_poly.entity_id
_entity_poly.type
_entity_poly.pdbx_seq_one_letter_code
_entity_poly.pdbx_strand_id
1 'polypeptide(L)'
;MTFFWQNGDLAASQGISFEPPIFLDGQTPLTQAIALMMGQEKDSPQSCLIITEGEQMVGILTERDLVRLSLSPKALHQTLVRDIMTSPVVTVEDKNSIDVFSAYNLMRRHQIRHLPVVDEQQRVIGVTTLSLLRQALHLGYFLRFREVREVMSGQVISVPPETSVLEVAQLMARRRISCVVVAIEAGYFFKPIGIITERDIVKLQGSGVDLEALGAGEVMSAPLIQLHPGDSLAIAHEKLQRHQVRRIVVTGKEGELQGILTESNLSQILDPLELFGMLEILQHRVNQLSEDRDRLLPHKKLHLQQALKNDEFLLYYQPQLDTASQRIIGAEVLVRWQSPERGLVSPGEFIPLAEMTGFIVPLGEWILKAACTQAVQWQQRGLPPLQISVNLSSKQLQSPQLVPCLKAILAETGLGARWLKLELTESALVENVDFTMAQFRLIKELGVAIAIDDFGTGYASLGYLQHFPFDTLKIDRCFVENIHQNPKNAAITKALINMAQQLNFSVIAEGVETAEEMEFLRQHHCHTFQGFFISRPLPAAAFETFLANYPA
;
A
#
# COMPACT_ATOMS: atom_id res chain seq x y z
N MET A 1 8.55 -2.49 -33.84
CA MET A 1 8.90 -3.91 -34.07
C MET A 1 10.07 -4.25 -33.18
N THR A 2 9.90 -5.30 -32.36
CA THR A 2 10.92 -5.99 -31.53
C THR A 2 11.80 -5.14 -30.62
N PHE A 3 11.28 -4.71 -29.46
CA PHE A 3 12.09 -4.43 -28.26
C PHE A 3 11.21 -4.38 -27.00
N PHE A 4 10.73 -5.52 -26.51
CA PHE A 4 10.24 -5.69 -25.12
C PHE A 4 10.20 -7.18 -24.82
N TRP A 5 11.23 -7.72 -24.15
CA TRP A 5 11.25 -8.97 -23.35
C TRP A 5 12.67 -9.13 -22.75
N GLN A 6 13.13 -8.13 -22.00
CA GLN A 6 14.31 -8.25 -21.12
C GLN A 6 14.01 -7.56 -19.80
N ASN A 7 13.11 -8.17 -19.04
CA ASN A 7 13.06 -8.15 -17.57
C ASN A 7 12.02 -9.21 -17.20
N GLY A 8 12.52 -10.43 -16.98
CA GLY A 8 11.76 -11.67 -16.88
C GLY A 8 10.97 -11.87 -15.58
N ASP A 9 10.71 -10.83 -14.77
CA ASP A 9 10.13 -11.00 -13.43
C ASP A 9 8.66 -10.60 -13.29
N LEU A 10 8.03 -10.00 -14.32
CA LEU A 10 6.58 -9.70 -14.30
C LEU A 10 5.72 -10.73 -15.04
N ALA A 11 6.30 -11.52 -15.95
CA ALA A 11 5.56 -12.56 -16.68
C ALA A 11 5.76 -13.97 -16.10
N ALA A 12 6.85 -14.22 -15.35
CA ALA A 12 7.22 -15.56 -14.92
C ALA A 12 6.46 -16.08 -13.68
N SER A 13 5.56 -15.30 -13.07
CA SER A 13 4.86 -15.70 -11.84
C SER A 13 3.33 -15.62 -11.88
N GLN A 14 2.70 -15.35 -13.03
CA GLN A 14 1.24 -15.21 -13.12
C GLN A 14 0.62 -16.16 -14.14
N GLY A 15 0.55 -17.45 -13.80
CA GLY A 15 -0.35 -18.35 -14.50
C GLY A 15 -1.79 -17.86 -14.30
N ILE A 16 -2.49 -17.49 -15.38
CA ILE A 16 -3.94 -17.27 -15.31
C ILE A 16 -4.57 -18.63 -14.95
N SER A 17 -5.13 -18.75 -13.75
CA SER A 17 -5.93 -19.91 -13.39
C SER A 17 -7.23 -19.86 -14.18
N PHE A 18 -7.47 -20.83 -15.06
CA PHE A 18 -8.72 -20.96 -15.80
C PHE A 18 -9.82 -21.55 -14.91
N GLU A 19 -11.07 -21.18 -15.18
CA GLU A 19 -12.20 -21.89 -14.59
C GLU A 19 -12.36 -23.26 -15.29
N PRO A 20 -12.58 -24.35 -14.54
CA PRO A 20 -12.78 -25.66 -15.14
C PRO A 20 -14.07 -25.66 -15.96
N PRO A 21 -14.02 -26.07 -17.25
CA PRO A 21 -15.20 -26.07 -18.10
C PRO A 21 -16.20 -27.12 -17.61
N ILE A 22 -17.49 -26.79 -17.72
CA ILE A 22 -18.56 -27.76 -17.51
C ILE A 22 -19.15 -28.09 -18.87
N PHE A 23 -19.09 -29.36 -19.21
CA PHE A 23 -19.57 -29.89 -20.47
C PHE A 23 -21.01 -30.39 -20.35
N LEU A 24 -21.80 -30.16 -21.39
CA LEU A 24 -23.16 -30.66 -21.50
C LEU A 24 -23.45 -31.11 -22.94
N ASP A 25 -24.19 -32.20 -23.10
CA ASP A 25 -24.62 -32.66 -24.43
C ASP A 25 -25.67 -31.68 -24.99
N GLY A 26 -25.56 -31.32 -26.27
CA GLY A 26 -26.53 -30.48 -26.97
C GLY A 26 -27.95 -31.07 -27.03
N GLN A 27 -28.09 -32.38 -26.85
CA GLN A 27 -29.36 -33.08 -26.73
C GLN A 27 -30.06 -32.93 -25.38
N THR A 28 -29.37 -32.36 -24.39
CA THR A 28 -29.91 -32.24 -23.04
C THR A 28 -31.12 -31.31 -23.01
N PRO A 29 -32.21 -31.69 -22.28
CA PRO A 29 -33.33 -30.79 -22.04
C PRO A 29 -32.86 -29.51 -21.34
N LEU A 30 -33.41 -28.37 -21.77
CA LEU A 30 -33.00 -27.08 -21.25
C LEU A 30 -33.20 -26.92 -19.73
N THR A 31 -34.23 -27.55 -19.18
CA THR A 31 -34.52 -27.52 -17.73
C THR A 31 -33.34 -28.05 -16.90
N GLN A 32 -32.66 -29.08 -17.39
CA GLN A 32 -31.48 -29.63 -16.74
C GLN A 32 -30.27 -28.69 -16.84
N ALA A 33 -30.11 -28.01 -17.98
CA ALA A 33 -29.07 -26.99 -18.13
C ALA A 33 -29.28 -25.80 -17.17
N ILE A 34 -30.52 -25.37 -16.97
CA ILE A 34 -30.87 -24.31 -16.01
C ILE A 34 -30.51 -24.76 -14.58
N ALA A 35 -30.85 -25.99 -14.18
CA ALA A 35 -30.51 -26.53 -12.86
C ALA A 35 -28.99 -26.53 -12.59
N LEU A 36 -28.19 -26.92 -13.59
CA LEU A 36 -26.73 -26.86 -13.54
C LEU A 36 -26.20 -25.43 -13.39
N MET A 37 -26.73 -24.48 -14.17
CA MET A 37 -26.35 -23.07 -14.07
C MET A 37 -26.71 -22.45 -12.71
N MET A 38 -27.79 -22.91 -12.09
CA MET A 38 -28.21 -22.45 -10.75
C MET A 38 -27.39 -23.07 -9.61
N GLY A 39 -26.51 -24.04 -9.87
CA GLY A 39 -25.73 -24.71 -8.83
C GLY A 39 -26.55 -25.69 -7.98
N GLN A 40 -27.62 -26.28 -8.52
CA GLN A 40 -28.40 -27.29 -7.79
C GLN A 40 -27.68 -28.66 -7.67
N GLU A 41 -26.65 -28.90 -8.50
CA GLU A 41 -25.83 -30.13 -8.49
C GLU A 41 -24.36 -29.90 -8.07
N LYS A 42 -23.93 -28.64 -7.90
CA LYS A 42 -22.57 -28.24 -7.48
C LYS A 42 -22.65 -27.03 -6.57
N ASP A 43 -21.82 -26.96 -5.53
CA ASP A 43 -21.80 -25.90 -4.50
C ASP A 43 -21.55 -24.46 -5.03
N SER A 44 -21.46 -24.23 -6.35
CA SER A 44 -21.36 -22.90 -6.96
C SER A 44 -22.14 -22.76 -8.28
N PRO A 45 -22.90 -21.65 -8.45
CA PRO A 45 -23.64 -21.37 -9.69
C PRO A 45 -22.71 -21.02 -10.85
N GLN A 46 -23.07 -21.47 -12.04
CA GLN A 46 -22.22 -21.45 -13.23
C GLN A 46 -22.73 -20.43 -14.24
N SER A 47 -21.84 -19.57 -14.73
CA SER A 47 -22.22 -18.46 -15.62
C SER A 47 -22.21 -18.81 -17.11
N CYS A 48 -21.61 -19.95 -17.47
CA CYS A 48 -21.68 -20.55 -18.80
C CYS A 48 -21.55 -22.07 -18.74
N LEU A 49 -22.03 -22.76 -19.80
CA LEU A 49 -21.81 -24.20 -20.03
C LEU A 49 -21.24 -24.40 -21.43
N ILE A 50 -20.26 -25.30 -21.57
CA ILE A 50 -19.68 -25.70 -22.85
C ILE A 50 -20.51 -26.84 -23.43
N ILE A 51 -20.98 -26.70 -24.67
CA ILE A 51 -21.85 -27.69 -25.31
C ILE A 51 -21.03 -28.55 -26.25
N THR A 52 -21.14 -29.87 -26.11
CA THR A 52 -20.34 -30.84 -26.84
C THR A 52 -21.19 -31.87 -27.58
N GLU A 53 -20.71 -32.32 -28.73
CA GLU A 53 -21.16 -33.55 -29.40
C GLU A 53 -19.97 -34.52 -29.45
N GLY A 54 -20.03 -35.59 -28.66
CA GLY A 54 -18.85 -36.44 -28.42
C GLY A 54 -17.73 -35.66 -27.72
N GLU A 55 -16.52 -35.67 -28.28
CA GLU A 55 -15.36 -34.93 -27.75
C GLU A 55 -15.22 -33.51 -28.33
N GLN A 56 -16.10 -33.11 -29.27
CA GLN A 56 -16.01 -31.81 -29.93
C GLN A 56 -16.94 -30.78 -29.31
N MET A 57 -16.41 -29.58 -29.06
CA MET A 57 -17.21 -28.42 -28.67
C MET A 57 -18.00 -27.88 -29.87
N VAL A 58 -19.32 -27.75 -29.72
CA VAL A 58 -20.24 -27.27 -30.77
C VAL A 58 -20.91 -25.94 -30.42
N GLY A 59 -20.92 -25.54 -29.14
CA GLY A 59 -21.55 -24.31 -28.69
C GLY A 59 -21.20 -23.91 -27.26
N ILE A 60 -21.69 -22.74 -26.85
CA ILE A 60 -21.63 -22.25 -25.48
C ILE A 60 -23.02 -21.73 -25.06
N LEU A 61 -23.47 -22.07 -23.86
CA LEU A 61 -24.72 -21.58 -23.28
C LEU A 61 -24.42 -20.59 -22.16
N THR A 62 -25.08 -19.44 -22.17
CA THR A 62 -24.93 -18.38 -21.15
C THR A 62 -26.28 -17.91 -20.59
N GLU A 63 -26.26 -17.16 -19.48
CA GLU A 63 -27.49 -16.60 -18.87
C GLU A 63 -28.31 -15.76 -19.88
N ARG A 64 -27.63 -15.10 -20.82
CA ARG A 64 -28.26 -14.29 -21.87
C ARG A 64 -29.07 -15.13 -22.86
N ASP A 65 -28.60 -16.33 -23.18
CA ASP A 65 -29.30 -17.24 -24.09
C ASP A 65 -30.62 -17.70 -23.49
N LEU A 66 -30.64 -17.91 -22.16
CA LEU A 66 -31.85 -18.24 -21.41
C LEU A 66 -32.85 -17.08 -21.38
N VAL A 67 -32.39 -15.84 -21.13
CA VAL A 67 -33.27 -14.67 -21.11
C VAL A 67 -33.96 -14.44 -22.46
N ARG A 68 -33.30 -14.76 -23.58
CA ARG A 68 -33.87 -14.67 -24.94
C ARG A 68 -35.09 -15.58 -25.15
N LEU A 69 -35.24 -16.66 -24.38
CA LEU A 69 -36.41 -17.53 -24.46
C LEU A 69 -37.70 -16.86 -24.06
N SER A 70 -37.63 -15.79 -23.26
CA SER A 70 -38.80 -14.97 -22.91
C SER A 70 -39.46 -14.32 -24.14
N LEU A 71 -38.81 -14.37 -25.31
CA LEU A 71 -39.34 -13.92 -26.59
C LEU A 71 -39.96 -15.05 -27.43
N SER A 72 -39.84 -16.32 -27.02
CA SER A 72 -40.28 -17.49 -27.77
C SER A 72 -41.51 -18.13 -27.11
N PRO A 73 -42.54 -18.51 -27.89
CA PRO A 73 -43.74 -19.19 -27.37
C PRO A 73 -43.50 -20.69 -27.06
N LYS A 74 -42.31 -21.23 -27.35
CA LYS A 74 -41.98 -22.62 -27.04
C LYS A 74 -41.86 -22.82 -25.53
N ALA A 75 -42.54 -23.82 -25.01
CA ALA A 75 -42.45 -24.16 -23.60
C ALA A 75 -41.04 -24.69 -23.24
N LEU A 76 -40.50 -24.26 -22.09
CA LEU A 76 -39.17 -24.61 -21.58
C LEU A 76 -38.88 -26.12 -21.63
N HIS A 77 -39.87 -26.95 -21.35
CA HIS A 77 -39.74 -28.41 -21.31
C HIS A 77 -39.56 -29.09 -22.67
N GLN A 78 -39.79 -28.39 -23.78
CA GLN A 78 -39.67 -28.92 -25.15
C GLN A 78 -38.45 -28.36 -25.89
N THR A 79 -37.67 -27.50 -25.24
CA THR A 79 -36.50 -26.85 -25.85
C THR A 79 -35.23 -27.62 -25.49
N LEU A 80 -34.38 -27.89 -26.48
CA LEU A 80 -33.07 -28.49 -26.27
C LEU A 80 -32.00 -27.40 -26.18
N VAL A 81 -30.89 -27.69 -25.50
CA VAL A 81 -29.79 -26.72 -25.34
C VAL A 81 -29.22 -26.25 -26.68
N ARG A 82 -29.10 -27.16 -27.65
CA ARG A 82 -28.63 -26.82 -29.01
C ARG A 82 -29.51 -25.85 -29.78
N ASP A 83 -30.78 -25.70 -29.39
CA ASP A 83 -31.72 -24.79 -30.06
C ASP A 83 -31.45 -23.32 -29.71
N ILE A 84 -30.71 -23.07 -28.62
CA ILE A 84 -30.50 -21.73 -28.07
C ILE A 84 -29.04 -21.34 -27.84
N MET A 85 -28.13 -22.33 -27.84
CA MET A 85 -26.70 -22.09 -27.60
C MET A 85 -26.11 -21.10 -28.63
N THR A 86 -25.09 -20.38 -28.21
CA THR A 86 -24.30 -19.56 -29.12
C THR A 86 -23.31 -20.45 -29.90
N SER A 87 -23.37 -20.37 -31.23
CA SER A 87 -22.47 -21.07 -32.16
C SER A 87 -22.30 -20.23 -33.44
N PRO A 88 -21.10 -20.14 -34.06
CA PRO A 88 -19.84 -20.79 -33.66
C PRO A 88 -19.20 -20.15 -32.40
N VAL A 89 -18.40 -20.93 -31.68
CA VAL A 89 -17.73 -20.49 -30.43
C VAL A 89 -16.39 -19.84 -30.76
N VAL A 90 -16.13 -18.67 -30.18
CA VAL A 90 -14.82 -17.99 -30.26
C VAL A 90 -13.90 -18.61 -29.22
N THR A 91 -12.69 -19.02 -29.61
CA THR A 91 -11.71 -19.68 -28.73
C THR A 91 -10.34 -19.01 -28.78
N VAL A 92 -9.47 -19.36 -27.84
CA VAL A 92 -8.04 -18.99 -27.85
C VAL A 92 -7.18 -20.23 -27.56
N GLU A 93 -6.07 -20.37 -28.28
CA GLU A 93 -5.11 -21.49 -28.10
C GLU A 93 -4.06 -21.14 -27.04
N ASP A 94 -3.72 -22.10 -26.17
CA ASP A 94 -2.65 -21.97 -25.18
C ASP A 94 -1.27 -22.36 -25.76
N LYS A 95 -0.67 -21.46 -26.54
CA LYS A 95 0.62 -21.69 -27.24
C LYS A 95 1.86 -21.26 -26.43
N ASN A 96 1.92 -21.52 -25.11
CA ASN A 96 2.96 -21.09 -24.14
C ASN A 96 2.53 -19.92 -23.22
N SER A 97 1.32 -19.98 -22.65
CA SER A 97 0.64 -18.90 -21.92
C SER A 97 -0.10 -17.91 -22.81
N ILE A 98 -1.35 -17.63 -22.43
CA ILE A 98 -2.22 -16.69 -23.12
C ILE A 98 -1.72 -15.27 -22.86
N ASP A 99 -1.42 -14.54 -23.94
CA ASP A 99 -1.26 -13.09 -23.85
C ASP A 99 -2.58 -12.45 -23.41
N VAL A 100 -2.59 -11.93 -22.19
CA VAL A 100 -3.76 -11.34 -21.52
C VAL A 100 -4.39 -10.25 -22.39
N PHE A 101 -3.57 -9.46 -23.08
CA PHE A 101 -4.01 -8.37 -23.94
C PHE A 101 -4.70 -8.88 -25.22
N SER A 102 -4.14 -9.90 -25.87
CA SER A 102 -4.74 -10.53 -27.04
C SER A 102 -6.08 -11.18 -26.70
N ALA A 103 -6.16 -11.92 -25.58
CA ALA A 103 -7.42 -12.50 -25.11
C ALA A 103 -8.47 -11.42 -24.79
N TYR A 104 -8.08 -10.37 -24.07
CA TYR A 104 -8.95 -9.23 -23.78
C TYR A 104 -9.49 -8.57 -25.07
N ASN A 105 -8.62 -8.32 -26.04
CA ASN A 105 -9.00 -7.70 -27.32
C ASN A 105 -9.95 -8.59 -28.14
N LEU A 106 -9.72 -9.90 -28.14
CA LEU A 106 -10.60 -10.87 -28.79
C LEU A 106 -11.99 -10.84 -28.14
N MET A 107 -12.07 -10.90 -26.81
CA MET A 107 -13.34 -10.83 -26.08
C MET A 107 -14.10 -9.54 -26.36
N ARG A 108 -13.40 -8.39 -26.36
CA ARG A 108 -13.99 -7.09 -26.67
C ARG A 108 -14.52 -7.03 -28.10
N ARG A 109 -13.72 -7.46 -29.09
CA ARG A 109 -14.09 -7.44 -30.52
C ARG A 109 -15.34 -8.27 -30.80
N HIS A 110 -15.44 -9.43 -30.15
CA HIS A 110 -16.58 -10.34 -30.32
C HIS A 110 -17.73 -10.09 -29.32
N GLN A 111 -17.59 -9.12 -28.41
CA GLN A 111 -18.57 -8.77 -27.37
C GLN A 111 -18.99 -9.96 -26.49
N ILE A 112 -18.04 -10.85 -26.19
CA ILE A 112 -18.23 -12.05 -25.37
C ILE A 112 -17.63 -11.85 -23.96
N ARG A 113 -18.14 -12.61 -22.98
CA ARG A 113 -17.70 -12.55 -21.57
C ARG A 113 -16.97 -13.82 -21.11
N HIS A 114 -17.08 -14.87 -21.90
CA HIS A 114 -16.50 -16.19 -21.65
C HIS A 114 -15.74 -16.57 -22.91
N LEU A 115 -14.46 -16.88 -22.74
CA LEU A 115 -13.57 -17.27 -23.82
C LEU A 115 -13.01 -18.65 -23.49
N PRO A 116 -13.51 -19.71 -24.14
CA PRO A 116 -12.93 -21.04 -24.00
C PRO A 116 -11.47 -21.06 -24.48
N VAL A 117 -10.63 -21.70 -23.67
CA VAL A 117 -9.22 -21.94 -23.94
C VAL A 117 -9.07 -23.37 -24.42
N VAL A 118 -8.37 -23.55 -25.55
CA VAL A 118 -8.18 -24.85 -26.17
C VAL A 118 -6.70 -25.24 -26.28
N ASP A 119 -6.43 -26.54 -26.28
CA ASP A 119 -5.10 -27.08 -26.59
C ASP A 119 -4.84 -27.12 -28.11
N GLU A 120 -3.65 -27.60 -28.51
CA GLU A 120 -3.27 -27.76 -29.92
C GLU A 120 -4.19 -28.71 -30.71
N GLN A 121 -4.94 -29.58 -30.02
CA GLN A 121 -5.90 -30.51 -30.60
C GLN A 121 -7.35 -29.97 -30.57
N GLN A 122 -7.55 -28.67 -30.28
CA GLN A 122 -8.86 -28.00 -30.16
C GLN A 122 -9.75 -28.52 -29.02
N ARG A 123 -9.17 -29.20 -28.02
CA ARG A 123 -9.91 -29.63 -26.83
C ARG A 123 -9.93 -28.53 -25.80
N VAL A 124 -11.09 -28.30 -25.18
CA VAL A 124 -11.27 -27.23 -24.19
C VAL A 124 -10.56 -27.62 -22.89
N ILE A 125 -9.56 -26.84 -22.50
CA ILE A 125 -8.79 -27.01 -21.25
C ILE A 125 -9.30 -26.10 -20.13
N GLY A 126 -10.02 -25.03 -20.47
CA GLY A 126 -10.42 -23.99 -19.52
C GLY A 126 -11.39 -22.99 -20.12
N VAL A 127 -11.99 -22.14 -19.27
CA VAL A 127 -12.66 -20.92 -19.70
C VAL A 127 -12.02 -19.73 -18.99
N THR A 128 -11.65 -18.70 -19.75
CA THR A 128 -11.23 -17.41 -19.19
C THR A 128 -12.36 -16.38 -19.28
N THR A 129 -12.41 -15.48 -18.30
CA THR A 129 -13.41 -14.42 -18.20
C THR A 129 -12.73 -13.06 -18.13
N LEU A 130 -13.46 -12.01 -18.50
CA LEU A 130 -12.95 -10.63 -18.43
C LEU A 130 -12.51 -10.25 -17.01
N SER A 131 -13.20 -10.79 -16.00
CA SER A 131 -12.89 -10.60 -14.58
C SER A 131 -11.54 -11.23 -14.20
N LEU A 132 -11.25 -12.44 -14.69
CA LEU A 132 -9.97 -13.14 -14.47
C LEU A 132 -8.81 -12.42 -15.17
N LEU A 133 -9.00 -12.01 -16.42
CA LEU A 133 -7.97 -11.25 -17.17
C LEU A 133 -7.60 -9.94 -16.46
N ARG A 134 -8.58 -9.25 -15.87
CA ARG A 134 -8.33 -8.01 -15.11
C ARG A 134 -7.56 -8.28 -13.80
N GLN A 135 -7.88 -9.35 -13.10
CA GLN A 135 -7.20 -9.70 -11.85
C GLN A 135 -5.70 -9.90 -12.07
N ALA A 136 -5.33 -10.52 -13.20
CA ALA A 136 -3.94 -10.70 -13.62
C ALA A 136 -3.21 -9.37 -13.92
N LEU A 137 -3.92 -8.28 -14.26
CA LEU A 137 -3.29 -7.01 -14.62
C LEU A 137 -2.97 -6.08 -13.42
N HIS A 138 -3.41 -6.41 -12.19
CA HIS A 138 -3.14 -5.65 -10.96
C HIS A 138 -3.32 -4.10 -11.06
N LEU A 139 -4.28 -3.63 -11.86
CA LEU A 139 -4.44 -2.20 -12.22
C LEU A 139 -5.04 -1.31 -11.12
N GLY A 140 -4.99 -1.73 -9.85
CA GLY A 140 -5.64 -1.05 -8.73
C GLY A 140 -5.21 0.41 -8.51
N TYR A 141 -3.98 0.76 -8.88
CA TYR A 141 -3.47 2.13 -8.79
C TYR A 141 -4.10 3.08 -9.82
N PHE A 142 -4.42 2.60 -11.02
CA PHE A 142 -4.98 3.43 -12.10
C PHE A 142 -6.41 3.88 -11.78
N LEU A 143 -7.18 3.04 -11.11
CA LEU A 143 -8.56 3.35 -10.72
C LEU A 143 -8.66 4.48 -9.68
N ARG A 144 -7.55 4.85 -9.02
CA ARG A 144 -7.53 5.93 -8.03
C ARG A 144 -7.65 7.32 -8.64
N PHE A 145 -7.28 7.48 -9.91
CA PHE A 145 -7.16 8.79 -10.56
C PHE A 145 -8.33 9.14 -11.48
N ARG A 146 -9.38 8.31 -11.52
CA ARG A 146 -10.57 8.49 -12.37
C ARG A 146 -11.83 8.46 -11.51
N GLU A 147 -12.83 9.24 -11.91
CA GLU A 147 -14.13 9.31 -11.25
C GLU A 147 -15.16 8.36 -11.90
N VAL A 148 -16.16 7.95 -11.12
CA VAL A 148 -17.30 7.15 -11.58
C VAL A 148 -18.03 7.81 -12.76
N ARG A 149 -18.19 9.14 -12.74
CA ARG A 149 -18.87 9.90 -13.81
C ARG A 149 -18.24 9.72 -15.19
N GLU A 150 -16.95 9.43 -15.26
CA GLU A 150 -16.21 9.34 -16.52
C GLU A 150 -16.54 8.07 -17.29
N VAL A 151 -17.10 7.06 -16.61
CA VAL A 151 -17.17 5.69 -17.14
C VAL A 151 -18.54 5.04 -16.91
N MET A 152 -19.33 5.54 -15.97
CA MET A 152 -20.70 5.07 -15.76
C MET A 152 -21.56 5.19 -17.02
N SER A 153 -22.53 4.30 -17.18
CA SER A 153 -23.57 4.46 -18.20
C SER A 153 -24.66 5.40 -17.66
N GLY A 154 -24.82 6.57 -18.28
CA GLY A 154 -25.88 7.53 -17.94
C GLY A 154 -27.27 7.14 -18.48
N GLN A 155 -27.33 6.29 -19.51
CA GLN A 155 -28.60 5.76 -20.02
C GLN A 155 -28.98 4.51 -19.22
N VAL A 156 -29.74 4.71 -18.14
CA VAL A 156 -30.26 3.62 -17.30
C VAL A 156 -31.69 3.32 -17.70
N ILE A 157 -31.96 2.07 -18.03
CA ILE A 157 -33.34 1.60 -18.24
C ILE A 157 -33.93 1.29 -16.87
N SER A 158 -35.00 2.03 -16.52
CA SER A 158 -35.74 1.83 -15.28
C SER A 158 -37.20 1.49 -15.53
N VAL A 159 -37.81 0.77 -14.60
CA VAL A 159 -39.23 0.40 -14.61
C VAL A 159 -39.88 0.69 -13.25
N PRO A 160 -41.19 0.97 -13.21
CA PRO A 160 -41.96 0.99 -11.97
C PRO A 160 -42.00 -0.38 -11.25
N PRO A 161 -42.25 -0.43 -9.93
CA PRO A 161 -42.31 -1.68 -9.16
C PRO A 161 -43.45 -2.63 -9.59
N GLU A 162 -44.53 -2.10 -10.18
CA GLU A 162 -45.67 -2.87 -10.66
C GLU A 162 -45.45 -3.56 -12.02
N THR A 163 -44.36 -3.23 -12.74
CA THR A 163 -44.03 -3.86 -14.03
C THR A 163 -43.82 -5.37 -13.84
N SER A 164 -44.44 -6.19 -14.69
CA SER A 164 -44.33 -7.65 -14.53
C SER A 164 -42.92 -8.15 -14.82
N VAL A 165 -42.51 -9.24 -14.17
CA VAL A 165 -41.18 -9.85 -14.41
C VAL A 165 -41.04 -10.32 -15.85
N LEU A 166 -42.13 -10.79 -16.49
CA LEU A 166 -42.14 -11.14 -17.90
C LEU A 166 -41.80 -9.94 -18.79
N GLU A 167 -42.39 -8.78 -18.53
CA GLU A 167 -42.09 -7.56 -19.27
C GLU A 167 -40.64 -7.12 -19.05
N VAL A 168 -40.12 -7.20 -17.82
CA VAL A 168 -38.71 -6.95 -17.52
C VAL A 168 -37.79 -7.88 -18.31
N ALA A 169 -38.09 -9.19 -18.36
CA ALA A 169 -37.32 -10.17 -19.13
C ALA A 169 -37.34 -9.87 -20.64
N GLN A 170 -38.51 -9.53 -21.19
CA GLN A 170 -38.65 -9.13 -22.59
C GLN A 170 -37.88 -7.83 -22.89
N LEU A 171 -37.90 -6.86 -21.98
CA LEU A 171 -37.15 -5.61 -22.10
C LEU A 171 -35.65 -5.88 -22.13
N MET A 172 -35.15 -6.74 -21.23
CA MET A 172 -33.75 -7.18 -21.23
C MET A 172 -33.36 -7.82 -22.56
N ALA A 173 -34.17 -8.77 -23.06
CA ALA A 173 -33.91 -9.48 -24.30
C ALA A 173 -33.93 -8.56 -25.54
N ARG A 174 -34.95 -7.70 -25.68
CA ARG A 174 -35.12 -6.79 -26.83
C ARG A 174 -34.05 -5.70 -26.87
N ARG A 175 -33.73 -5.10 -25.73
CA ARG A 175 -32.75 -4.01 -25.63
C ARG A 175 -31.31 -4.50 -25.45
N ARG A 176 -31.10 -5.82 -25.32
CA ARG A 176 -29.79 -6.47 -25.07
C ARG A 176 -29.09 -5.91 -23.82
N ILE A 177 -29.87 -5.55 -22.81
CA ILE A 177 -29.36 -5.07 -21.53
C ILE A 177 -29.33 -6.21 -20.51
N SER A 178 -28.41 -6.12 -19.56
CA SER A 178 -28.20 -7.19 -18.58
C SER A 178 -28.82 -6.96 -17.21
N CYS A 179 -29.47 -5.80 -17.01
CA CYS A 179 -30.17 -5.45 -15.80
C CYS A 179 -31.14 -4.28 -16.04
N VAL A 180 -32.16 -4.16 -15.20
CA VAL A 180 -33.11 -3.06 -15.14
C VAL A 180 -33.13 -2.52 -13.72
N VAL A 181 -33.21 -1.20 -13.57
CA VAL A 181 -33.35 -0.56 -12.25
C VAL A 181 -34.83 -0.38 -11.93
N VAL A 182 -35.28 -0.87 -10.80
CA VAL A 182 -36.64 -0.60 -10.31
C VAL A 182 -36.62 0.74 -9.58
N ALA A 183 -37.46 1.67 -10.02
CA ALA A 183 -37.48 3.03 -9.50
C ALA A 183 -38.91 3.54 -9.29
N ILE A 184 -39.07 4.45 -8.35
CA ILE A 184 -40.33 5.14 -8.07
C ILE A 184 -40.20 6.61 -8.46
N GLU A 185 -41.31 7.22 -8.88
CA GLU A 185 -41.37 8.67 -9.10
C GLU A 185 -41.29 9.40 -7.76
N ALA A 186 -40.39 10.37 -7.66
CA ALA A 186 -40.19 11.20 -6.48
C ALA A 186 -40.07 12.67 -6.89
N GLY A 187 -41.22 13.31 -7.13
CA GLY A 187 -41.27 14.70 -7.60
C GLY A 187 -40.82 14.81 -9.06
N TYR A 188 -39.67 15.45 -9.30
CA TYR A 188 -39.14 15.71 -10.66
C TYR A 188 -38.10 14.67 -11.13
N PHE A 189 -37.83 13.62 -10.34
CA PHE A 189 -36.83 12.61 -10.67
C PHE A 189 -37.29 11.19 -10.30
N PHE A 190 -36.58 10.19 -10.83
CA PHE A 190 -36.77 8.79 -10.47
C PHE A 190 -35.80 8.39 -9.35
N LYS A 191 -36.35 7.85 -8.26
CA LYS A 191 -35.58 7.34 -7.14
C LYS A 191 -35.43 5.82 -7.26
N PRO A 192 -34.21 5.28 -7.41
CA PRO A 192 -34.01 3.85 -7.55
C PRO A 192 -34.23 3.15 -6.20
N ILE A 193 -34.98 2.04 -6.22
CA ILE A 193 -35.33 1.24 -5.03
C ILE A 193 -34.80 -0.20 -5.09
N GLY A 194 -34.52 -0.72 -6.29
CA GLY A 194 -33.90 -2.04 -6.47
C GLY A 194 -33.36 -2.27 -7.87
N ILE A 195 -32.79 -3.44 -8.10
CA ILE A 195 -32.24 -3.86 -9.39
C ILE A 195 -32.64 -5.31 -9.69
N ILE A 196 -32.95 -5.61 -10.95
CA ILE A 196 -33.18 -6.97 -11.45
C ILE A 196 -32.14 -7.25 -12.53
N THR A 197 -31.53 -8.44 -12.51
CA THR A 197 -30.50 -8.88 -13.45
C THR A 197 -30.92 -10.11 -14.26
N GLU A 198 -30.20 -10.43 -15.35
CA GLU A 198 -30.43 -11.65 -16.15
C GLU A 198 -30.49 -12.91 -15.26
N ARG A 199 -29.64 -12.99 -14.24
CA ARG A 199 -29.59 -14.12 -13.28
C ARG A 199 -30.87 -14.26 -12.47
N ASP A 200 -31.51 -13.16 -12.09
CA ASP A 200 -32.75 -13.19 -11.32
C ASP A 200 -33.90 -13.74 -12.17
N ILE A 201 -33.95 -13.33 -13.45
CA ILE A 201 -34.92 -13.87 -14.42
C ILE A 201 -34.73 -15.38 -14.60
N VAL A 202 -33.49 -15.84 -14.78
CA VAL A 202 -33.18 -17.27 -14.96
C VAL A 202 -33.60 -18.08 -13.73
N LYS A 203 -33.35 -17.58 -12.51
CA LYS A 203 -33.77 -18.26 -11.26
C LYS A 203 -35.29 -18.39 -11.17
N LEU A 204 -36.03 -17.34 -11.53
CA LEU A 204 -37.49 -17.36 -11.48
C LEU A 204 -38.07 -18.32 -12.54
N GLN A 205 -37.49 -18.35 -13.74
CA GLN A 205 -37.85 -19.32 -14.79
C GLN A 205 -37.62 -20.77 -14.36
N GLY A 206 -36.49 -21.06 -13.72
CA GLY A 206 -36.18 -22.39 -13.20
C GLY A 206 -37.10 -22.87 -12.07
N SER A 207 -37.73 -21.93 -11.36
CA SER A 207 -38.64 -22.22 -10.24
C SER A 207 -40.08 -22.50 -10.69
N GLY A 208 -40.40 -22.33 -11.98
CA GLY A 208 -41.74 -22.60 -12.53
C GLY A 208 -42.81 -21.59 -12.10
N VAL A 209 -42.42 -20.42 -11.61
CA VAL A 209 -43.35 -19.36 -11.19
C VAL A 209 -43.89 -18.61 -12.41
N ASP A 210 -45.14 -18.16 -12.33
CA ASP A 210 -45.74 -17.31 -13.36
C ASP A 210 -45.12 -15.91 -13.33
N LEU A 211 -44.29 -15.62 -14.35
CA LEU A 211 -43.59 -14.34 -14.48
C LEU A 211 -44.52 -13.18 -14.83
N GLU A 212 -45.74 -13.45 -15.32
CA GLU A 212 -46.71 -12.41 -15.67
C GLU A 212 -47.44 -11.89 -14.42
N ALA A 213 -47.60 -12.73 -13.40
CA ALA A 213 -48.28 -12.39 -12.15
C ALA A 213 -47.38 -11.70 -11.11
N LEU A 214 -46.05 -11.78 -11.25
CA LEU A 214 -45.08 -11.20 -10.32
C LEU A 214 -44.70 -9.77 -10.72
N GLY A 215 -44.76 -8.84 -9.77
CA GLY A 215 -44.23 -7.48 -9.95
C GLY A 215 -42.71 -7.38 -9.75
N ALA A 216 -42.08 -6.46 -10.47
CA ALA A 216 -40.64 -6.18 -10.37
C ALA A 216 -40.22 -5.80 -8.95
N GLY A 217 -41.05 -5.04 -8.23
CA GLY A 217 -40.81 -4.63 -6.84
C GLY A 217 -40.76 -5.79 -5.84
N GLU A 218 -41.37 -6.94 -6.16
CA GLU A 218 -41.40 -8.12 -5.28
C GLU A 218 -40.14 -8.98 -5.41
N VAL A 219 -39.47 -8.92 -6.56
CA VAL A 219 -38.31 -9.78 -6.88
C VAL A 219 -36.98 -9.04 -6.97
N MET A 220 -37.00 -7.70 -6.96
CA MET A 220 -35.79 -6.89 -7.05
C MET A 220 -34.83 -7.12 -5.88
N SER A 221 -33.54 -6.99 -6.15
CA SER A 221 -32.52 -6.96 -5.09
C SER A 221 -32.52 -5.60 -4.38
N ALA A 222 -32.69 -5.62 -3.05
CA ALA A 222 -32.63 -4.47 -2.16
C ALA A 222 -31.99 -4.85 -0.80
N PRO A 223 -31.33 -3.93 -0.07
CA PRO A 223 -31.13 -2.51 -0.39
C PRO A 223 -30.10 -2.30 -1.52
N LEU A 224 -30.25 -1.21 -2.27
CA LEU A 224 -29.31 -0.86 -3.33
C LEU A 224 -27.95 -0.43 -2.76
N ILE A 225 -26.90 -1.03 -3.30
CA ILE A 225 -25.55 -0.49 -3.17
C ILE A 225 -25.47 0.69 -4.13
N GLN A 226 -24.99 1.84 -3.61
CA GLN A 226 -24.95 3.10 -4.34
C GLN A 226 -23.54 3.68 -4.40
N LEU A 227 -23.26 4.40 -5.48
CA LEU A 227 -22.09 5.24 -5.68
C LEU A 227 -22.51 6.66 -5.98
N HIS A 228 -21.66 7.62 -5.65
CA HIS A 228 -21.79 9.00 -6.11
C HIS A 228 -20.93 9.20 -7.38
N PRO A 229 -21.34 10.04 -8.35
CA PRO A 229 -20.59 10.26 -9.59
C PRO A 229 -19.15 10.78 -9.37
N GLY A 230 -18.92 11.48 -8.27
CA GLY A 230 -17.59 11.95 -7.86
C GLY A 230 -16.77 10.96 -7.05
N ASP A 231 -17.28 9.76 -6.77
CA ASP A 231 -16.47 8.71 -6.14
C ASP A 231 -15.36 8.29 -7.10
N SER A 232 -14.20 7.88 -6.56
CA SER A 232 -13.14 7.31 -7.38
C SER A 232 -13.51 5.90 -7.85
N LEU A 233 -12.99 5.50 -9.02
CA LEU A 233 -13.19 4.14 -9.52
C LEU A 233 -12.55 3.07 -8.62
N ALA A 234 -11.55 3.44 -7.80
CA ALA A 234 -10.99 2.55 -6.79
C ALA A 234 -12.02 2.20 -5.71
N ILE A 235 -12.75 3.20 -5.20
CA ILE A 235 -13.87 2.98 -4.25
C ILE A 235 -14.96 2.15 -4.92
N ALA A 236 -15.27 2.44 -6.18
CA ALA A 236 -16.26 1.68 -6.94
C ALA A 236 -15.86 0.20 -7.12
N HIS A 237 -14.60 -0.06 -7.45
CA HIS A 237 -14.05 -1.40 -7.58
C HIS A 237 -14.07 -2.16 -6.25
N GLU A 238 -13.69 -1.50 -5.14
CA GLU A 238 -13.75 -2.07 -3.80
C GLU A 238 -15.18 -2.46 -3.43
N LYS A 239 -16.17 -1.58 -3.67
CA LYS A 239 -17.59 -1.89 -3.40
C LYS A 239 -18.09 -3.07 -4.23
N LEU A 240 -17.74 -3.15 -5.52
CA LEU A 240 -18.10 -4.31 -6.37
C LEU A 240 -17.56 -5.62 -5.78
N GLN A 241 -16.29 -5.64 -5.37
CA GLN A 241 -15.65 -6.82 -4.78
C GLN A 241 -16.22 -7.20 -3.42
N ARG A 242 -16.28 -6.23 -2.49
CA ARG A 242 -16.72 -6.43 -1.11
C ARG A 242 -18.15 -6.96 -1.03
N HIS A 243 -19.03 -6.44 -1.89
CA HIS A 243 -20.42 -6.87 -1.94
C HIS A 243 -20.68 -8.01 -2.93
N GLN A 244 -19.65 -8.48 -3.64
CA GLN A 244 -19.74 -9.54 -4.66
C GLN A 244 -20.82 -9.26 -5.72
N VAL A 245 -20.99 -7.99 -6.07
CA VAL A 245 -21.94 -7.54 -7.10
C VAL A 245 -21.19 -7.10 -8.34
N ARG A 246 -21.80 -7.29 -9.51
CA ARG A 246 -21.18 -6.92 -10.81
C ARG A 246 -21.63 -5.55 -11.32
N ARG A 247 -22.57 -4.91 -10.61
CA ARG A 247 -23.23 -3.67 -11.00
C ARG A 247 -23.61 -2.88 -9.77
N ILE A 248 -23.45 -1.56 -9.84
CA ILE A 248 -23.80 -0.63 -8.77
C ILE A 248 -24.55 0.55 -9.37
N VAL A 249 -25.63 0.97 -8.73
CA VAL A 249 -26.40 2.14 -9.14
C VAL A 249 -25.67 3.40 -8.72
N VAL A 250 -25.61 4.39 -9.61
CA VAL A 250 -25.01 5.70 -9.33
C VAL A 250 -26.14 6.70 -9.09
N THR A 251 -26.12 7.33 -7.92
CA THR A 251 -27.12 8.31 -7.49
C THR A 251 -26.49 9.66 -7.22
N GLY A 252 -27.24 10.73 -7.51
CA GLY A 252 -26.81 12.07 -7.15
C GLY A 252 -27.07 12.41 -5.70
N LYS A 253 -26.98 13.70 -5.37
CA LYS A 253 -27.07 14.19 -3.98
C LYS A 253 -28.48 14.09 -3.40
N GLU A 254 -29.50 14.12 -4.26
CA GLU A 254 -30.92 14.03 -3.85
C GLU A 254 -31.44 12.59 -3.92
N GLY A 255 -30.57 11.62 -4.26
CA GLY A 255 -30.91 10.22 -4.43
C GLY A 255 -31.53 9.92 -5.81
N GLU A 256 -31.42 10.85 -6.75
CA GLU A 256 -31.87 10.70 -8.12
C GLU A 256 -30.98 9.70 -8.88
N LEU A 257 -31.60 8.86 -9.71
CA LEU A 257 -30.90 7.92 -10.57
C LEU A 257 -30.10 8.68 -11.64
N GLN A 258 -28.77 8.64 -11.55
CA GLN A 258 -27.88 9.31 -12.51
C GLN A 258 -27.17 8.35 -13.45
N GLY A 259 -26.95 7.10 -13.02
CA GLY A 259 -26.22 6.15 -13.84
C GLY A 259 -26.17 4.75 -13.26
N ILE A 260 -25.51 3.87 -13.99
CA ILE A 260 -25.14 2.55 -13.50
C ILE A 260 -23.67 2.31 -13.86
N LEU A 261 -22.91 1.84 -12.88
CA LEU A 261 -21.55 1.38 -13.10
C LEU A 261 -21.56 -0.15 -13.16
N THR A 262 -21.12 -0.69 -14.27
CA THR A 262 -20.95 -2.13 -14.47
C THR A 262 -19.48 -2.51 -14.46
N GLU A 263 -19.19 -3.77 -14.17
CA GLU A 263 -17.85 -4.32 -14.32
C GLU A 263 -17.30 -4.18 -15.76
N SER A 264 -18.17 -4.20 -16.78
CA SER A 264 -17.78 -3.93 -18.17
C SER A 264 -17.41 -2.47 -18.41
N ASN A 265 -18.03 -1.51 -17.72
CA ASN A 265 -17.62 -0.10 -17.78
C ASN A 265 -16.19 0.03 -17.26
N LEU A 266 -15.89 -0.59 -16.11
CA LEU A 266 -14.53 -0.61 -15.56
C LEU A 266 -13.50 -1.22 -16.53
N SER A 267 -13.95 -2.13 -17.39
CA SER A 267 -13.09 -2.78 -18.38
C SER A 267 -12.75 -1.87 -19.55
N GLN A 268 -13.58 -0.87 -19.89
CA GLN A 268 -13.33 0.06 -21.01
C GLN A 268 -12.20 1.05 -20.71
N ILE A 269 -11.92 1.35 -19.44
CA ILE A 269 -10.77 2.18 -19.01
C ILE A 269 -9.44 1.46 -19.26
N LEU A 270 -9.47 0.14 -19.37
CA LEU A 270 -8.29 -0.70 -19.56
C LEU A 270 -7.95 -0.87 -21.04
N ASP A 271 -8.27 0.12 -21.89
CA ASP A 271 -7.84 0.07 -23.29
C ASP A 271 -6.30 0.04 -23.30
N PRO A 272 -5.69 -1.02 -23.88
CA PRO A 272 -4.24 -1.21 -23.83
C PRO A 272 -3.44 -0.01 -24.39
N LEU A 273 -4.05 0.77 -25.28
CA LEU A 273 -3.42 1.95 -25.87
C LEU A 273 -3.27 3.11 -24.87
N GLU A 274 -4.26 3.33 -23.99
CA GLU A 274 -4.21 4.37 -22.95
C GLU A 274 -3.21 3.98 -21.85
N LEU A 275 -3.20 2.71 -21.45
CA LEU A 275 -2.26 2.17 -20.47
C LEU A 275 -0.82 2.25 -20.96
N PHE A 276 -0.56 1.88 -22.21
CA PHE A 276 0.78 1.93 -22.79
C PHE A 276 1.32 3.37 -22.88
N GLY A 277 0.49 4.31 -23.35
CA GLY A 277 0.88 5.73 -23.42
C GLY A 277 1.17 6.34 -22.04
N MET A 278 0.39 5.99 -21.01
CA MET A 278 0.66 6.45 -19.65
C MET A 278 1.94 5.85 -19.07
N LEU A 279 2.19 4.56 -19.30
CA LEU A 279 3.42 3.89 -18.89
C LEU A 279 4.66 4.53 -19.54
N GLU A 280 4.63 4.83 -20.84
CA GLU A 280 5.72 5.52 -21.52
C GLU A 280 6.00 6.91 -20.94
N ILE A 281 4.95 7.71 -20.68
CA ILE A 281 5.10 9.05 -20.09
C ILE A 281 5.69 8.97 -18.69
N LEU A 282 5.21 8.04 -17.86
CA LEU A 282 5.72 7.84 -16.50
C LEU A 282 7.18 7.39 -16.54
N GLN A 283 7.51 6.44 -17.40
CA GLN A 283 8.87 5.94 -17.54
C GLN A 283 9.82 7.03 -18.05
N HIS A 284 9.38 7.84 -19.02
CA HIS A 284 10.15 8.98 -19.49
C HIS A 284 10.40 10.00 -18.38
N ARG A 285 9.37 10.32 -17.57
CA ARG A 285 9.51 11.25 -16.44
C ARG A 285 10.43 10.72 -15.35
N VAL A 286 10.37 9.42 -15.04
CA VAL A 286 11.30 8.77 -14.09
C VAL A 286 12.74 8.87 -14.60
N ASN A 287 12.97 8.60 -15.89
CA ASN A 287 14.30 8.69 -16.48
C ASN A 287 14.85 10.12 -16.44
N GLN A 288 14.04 11.12 -16.82
CA GLN A 288 14.44 12.54 -16.74
C GLN A 288 14.82 12.95 -15.30
N LEU A 289 14.01 12.57 -14.31
CA LEU A 289 14.31 12.88 -12.91
C LEU A 289 15.59 12.19 -12.43
N SER A 290 15.89 10.97 -12.91
CA SER A 290 17.15 10.29 -12.62
C SER A 290 18.34 11.01 -13.23
N GLU A 291 18.24 11.45 -14.49
CA GLU A 291 19.29 12.20 -15.18
C GLU A 291 19.58 13.55 -14.49
N ASP A 292 18.53 14.29 -14.13
CA ASP A 292 18.67 15.57 -13.40
C ASP A 292 19.32 15.36 -12.03
N ARG A 293 18.95 14.30 -11.31
CA ARG A 293 19.58 13.92 -10.05
C ARG A 293 21.07 13.67 -10.26
N ASP A 294 21.43 12.84 -11.23
CA ASP A 294 22.82 12.44 -11.46
C ASP A 294 23.69 13.63 -11.92
N ARG A 295 23.09 14.62 -12.59
CA ARG A 295 23.76 15.89 -12.94
C ARG A 295 24.00 16.81 -11.74
N LEU A 296 23.03 16.94 -10.83
CA LEU A 296 23.10 17.90 -9.72
C LEU A 296 23.87 17.37 -8.49
N LEU A 297 23.86 16.06 -8.29
CA LEU A 297 24.44 15.42 -7.09
C LEU A 297 25.95 15.70 -6.91
N PRO A 298 26.80 15.69 -7.96
CA PRO A 298 28.22 16.01 -7.84
C PRO A 298 28.47 17.47 -7.41
N HIS A 299 27.72 18.42 -7.96
CA HIS A 299 27.83 19.84 -7.58
C HIS A 299 27.46 20.06 -6.12
N LYS A 300 26.37 19.43 -5.67
CA LYS A 300 25.93 19.47 -4.28
C LYS A 300 26.97 18.84 -3.33
N LYS A 301 27.60 17.72 -3.71
CA LYS A 301 28.71 17.11 -2.96
C LYS A 301 29.88 18.08 -2.79
N LEU A 302 30.30 18.73 -3.87
CA LEU A 302 31.43 19.67 -3.84
C LEU A 302 31.14 20.85 -2.90
N HIS A 303 29.91 21.36 -2.91
CA HIS A 303 29.48 22.42 -2.01
C HIS A 303 29.59 22.00 -0.54
N LEU A 304 29.10 20.81 -0.17
CA LEU A 304 29.25 20.30 1.20
C LEU A 304 30.72 20.10 1.60
N GLN A 305 31.56 19.64 0.67
CA GLN A 305 33.00 19.51 0.91
C GLN A 305 33.69 20.86 1.13
N GLN A 306 33.29 21.89 0.40
CA GLN A 306 33.78 23.26 0.60
C GLN A 306 33.32 23.82 1.94
N ALA A 307 32.05 23.63 2.30
CA ALA A 307 31.50 24.06 3.58
C ALA A 307 32.29 23.45 4.77
N LEU A 308 32.68 22.18 4.67
CA LEU A 308 33.52 21.54 5.70
C LEU A 308 34.93 22.13 5.79
N LYS A 309 35.52 22.53 4.65
CA LYS A 309 36.84 23.18 4.62
C LYS A 309 36.81 24.63 5.13
N ASN A 310 35.65 25.27 5.05
CA ASN A 310 35.44 26.66 5.45
C ASN A 310 34.93 26.79 6.91
N ASP A 311 34.95 25.71 7.69
CA ASP A 311 34.44 25.66 9.06
C ASP A 311 32.97 26.12 9.20
N GLU A 312 32.15 25.85 8.18
CA GLU A 312 30.73 26.24 8.18
C GLU A 312 29.85 25.26 8.97
N PHE A 313 30.35 24.08 9.32
CA PHE A 313 29.64 23.15 10.20
C PHE A 313 29.93 23.45 11.66
N LEU A 314 28.87 23.43 12.47
CA LEU A 314 28.91 23.70 13.90
C LEU A 314 28.23 22.56 14.65
N LEU A 315 28.65 22.33 15.89
CA LEU A 315 28.01 21.37 16.79
C LEU A 315 27.18 22.10 17.84
N TYR A 316 25.93 21.67 17.97
CA TYR A 316 25.04 22.04 19.05
C TYR A 316 24.87 20.83 19.97
N TYR A 317 24.58 21.09 21.24
CA TYR A 317 24.53 20.08 22.28
C TYR A 317 23.18 20.20 22.98
N GLN A 318 22.41 19.12 22.97
CA GLN A 318 21.12 19.04 23.66
C GLN A 318 21.29 18.29 24.98
N PRO A 319 20.97 18.89 26.15
CA PRO A 319 21.17 18.23 27.43
C PRO A 319 20.26 17.00 27.61
N GLN A 320 20.81 15.93 28.19
CA GLN A 320 20.09 14.74 28.63
C GLN A 320 20.07 14.71 30.16
N LEU A 321 18.88 14.70 30.76
CA LEU A 321 18.67 14.81 32.20
C LEU A 321 18.22 13.48 32.80
N ASP A 322 18.82 13.14 33.94
CA ASP A 322 18.36 12.03 34.78
C ASP A 322 17.14 12.44 35.60
N THR A 323 16.02 11.72 35.45
CA THR A 323 14.74 12.09 36.09
C THR A 323 14.79 11.98 37.61
N ALA A 324 15.62 11.07 38.15
CA ALA A 324 15.69 10.79 39.59
C ALA A 324 16.60 11.78 40.31
N SER A 325 17.80 12.02 39.78
CA SER A 325 18.78 12.95 40.36
C SER A 325 18.60 14.39 39.90
N GLN A 326 17.79 14.64 38.87
CA GLN A 326 17.62 15.96 38.24
C GLN A 326 18.94 16.56 37.73
N ARG A 327 19.89 15.71 37.34
CA ARG A 327 21.22 16.14 36.87
C ARG A 327 21.35 15.94 35.38
N ILE A 328 22.10 16.81 34.73
CA ILE A 328 22.54 16.58 33.35
C ILE A 328 23.61 15.49 33.37
N ILE A 329 23.33 14.38 32.69
CA ILE A 329 24.21 13.20 32.63
C ILE A 329 24.85 13.01 31.25
N GLY A 330 24.30 13.66 30.23
CA GLY A 330 24.80 13.54 28.86
C GLY A 330 24.38 14.70 27.98
N ALA A 331 24.85 14.65 26.73
CA ALA A 331 24.45 15.58 25.70
C ALA A 331 24.40 14.90 24.33
N GLU A 332 23.30 15.10 23.60
CA GLU A 332 23.23 14.71 22.20
C GLU A 332 23.90 15.77 21.33
N VAL A 333 24.76 15.31 20.41
CA VAL A 333 25.46 16.14 19.44
C VAL A 333 24.63 16.27 18.18
N LEU A 334 24.28 17.52 17.88
CA LEU A 334 23.45 17.88 16.76
C LEU A 334 24.24 18.81 15.83
N VAL A 335 24.65 18.29 14.68
CA VAL A 335 25.32 19.09 13.66
C VAL A 335 24.40 20.18 13.12
N ARG A 336 24.95 21.34 12.79
CA ARG A 336 24.29 22.46 12.12
C ARG A 336 25.19 22.96 11.01
N TRP A 337 24.61 23.46 9.93
CA TRP A 337 25.36 24.10 8.87
C TRP A 337 25.05 25.59 8.85
N GLN A 338 26.04 26.41 9.19
CA GLN A 338 25.97 27.86 9.13
C GLN A 338 26.42 28.31 7.73
N SER A 339 25.49 28.27 6.78
CA SER A 339 25.74 28.73 5.43
C SER A 339 25.87 30.27 5.40
N PRO A 340 26.90 30.83 4.75
CA PRO A 340 27.04 32.27 4.58
C PRO A 340 25.86 32.92 3.84
N GLU A 341 25.24 32.17 2.92
CA GLU A 341 24.15 32.65 2.07
C GLU A 341 22.76 32.38 2.68
N ARG A 342 22.60 31.22 3.33
CA ARG A 342 21.28 30.73 3.79
C ARG A 342 21.06 30.85 5.30
N GLY A 343 22.08 31.23 6.06
CA GLY A 343 22.02 31.18 7.53
C GLY A 343 22.09 29.74 8.05
N LEU A 344 21.41 29.47 9.17
CA LEU A 344 21.44 28.16 9.82
C LEU A 344 20.55 27.16 9.08
N VAL A 345 21.17 26.23 8.34
CA VAL A 345 20.50 25.19 7.56
C VAL A 345 20.24 23.95 8.43
N SER A 346 19.04 23.38 8.33
CA SER A 346 18.61 22.20 9.08
C SER A 346 19.32 20.92 8.62
N PRO A 347 19.70 20.01 9.52
CA PRO A 347 20.21 18.67 9.18
C PRO A 347 19.33 17.89 8.22
N GLY A 348 18.01 18.03 8.33
CA GLY A 348 17.06 17.37 7.43
C GLY A 348 17.23 17.76 5.96
N GLU A 349 17.87 18.89 5.66
CA GLU A 349 18.15 19.31 4.27
C GLU A 349 19.48 18.78 3.72
N PHE A 350 20.52 18.64 4.55
CA PHE A 350 21.87 18.31 4.07
C PHE A 350 22.36 16.91 4.43
N ILE A 351 21.84 16.27 5.49
CA ILE A 351 22.20 14.89 5.84
C ILE A 351 21.78 13.89 4.76
N PRO A 352 20.53 13.91 4.23
CA PRO A 352 20.14 13.00 3.15
C PRO A 352 21.04 13.15 1.90
N LEU A 353 21.42 14.39 1.60
CA LEU A 353 22.35 14.69 0.52
C LEU A 353 23.76 14.17 0.79
N ALA A 354 24.27 14.34 2.01
CA ALA A 354 25.56 13.81 2.44
C ALA A 354 25.58 12.28 2.36
N GLU A 355 24.49 11.61 2.74
CA GLU A 355 24.33 10.17 2.60
C GLU A 355 24.33 9.75 1.14
N MET A 356 23.45 10.33 0.30
CA MET A 356 23.37 10.02 -1.13
C MET A 356 24.72 10.15 -1.85
N THR A 357 25.52 11.16 -1.48
CA THR A 357 26.83 11.44 -2.10
C THR A 357 28.01 10.68 -1.48
N GLY A 358 27.78 9.97 -0.38
CA GLY A 358 28.82 9.34 0.45
C GLY A 358 29.66 10.34 1.27
N PHE A 359 29.33 11.63 1.24
CA PHE A 359 30.01 12.66 2.05
C PHE A 359 29.67 12.55 3.55
N ILE A 360 28.65 11.79 3.92
CA ILE A 360 28.31 11.53 5.32
C ILE A 360 29.46 10.87 6.10
N VAL A 361 30.31 10.09 5.42
CA VAL A 361 31.47 9.43 6.06
C VAL A 361 32.50 10.47 6.56
N PRO A 362 33.09 11.33 5.69
CA PRO A 362 34.03 12.35 6.16
C PRO A 362 33.38 13.41 7.07
N LEU A 363 32.10 13.75 6.85
CA LEU A 363 31.39 14.65 7.75
C LEU A 363 31.24 14.04 9.15
N GLY A 364 30.85 12.77 9.23
CA GLY A 364 30.68 12.07 10.49
C GLY A 364 32.00 11.85 11.25
N GLU A 365 33.11 11.62 10.55
CA GLU A 365 34.45 11.62 11.17
C GLU A 365 34.78 12.96 11.82
N TRP A 366 34.51 14.07 11.12
CA TRP A 366 34.68 15.41 11.68
C TRP A 366 33.76 15.65 12.89
N ILE A 367 32.49 15.25 12.82
CA ILE A 367 31.54 15.37 13.95
C ILE A 367 32.04 14.60 15.16
N LEU A 368 32.44 13.33 15.00
CA LEU A 368 32.96 12.49 16.08
C LEU A 368 34.19 13.11 16.74
N LYS A 369 35.15 13.59 15.93
CA LYS A 369 36.37 14.21 16.42
C LYS A 369 36.09 15.51 17.19
N ALA A 370 35.25 16.39 16.63
CA ALA A 370 34.88 17.65 17.26
C ALA A 370 34.11 17.43 18.57
N ALA A 371 33.16 16.48 18.59
CA ALA A 371 32.42 16.09 19.78
C ALA A 371 33.33 15.55 20.90
N CYS A 372 34.23 14.63 20.56
CA CYS A 372 35.15 14.05 21.54
C CYS A 372 36.12 15.10 22.09
N THR A 373 36.63 15.98 21.23
CA THR A 373 37.50 17.10 21.63
C THR A 373 36.78 18.04 22.59
N GLN A 374 35.54 18.42 22.28
CA GLN A 374 34.74 19.29 23.13
C GLN A 374 34.48 18.67 24.50
N ALA A 375 34.16 17.36 24.55
CA ALA A 375 33.94 16.63 25.80
C ALA A 375 35.17 16.66 26.71
N VAL A 376 36.36 16.45 26.15
CA VAL A 376 37.62 16.51 26.89
C VAL A 376 37.91 17.94 27.37
N GLN A 377 37.65 18.95 26.55
CA GLN A 377 37.79 20.36 26.97
C GLN A 377 36.90 20.69 28.17
N TRP A 378 35.65 20.18 28.19
CA TRP A 378 34.77 20.34 29.34
C TRP A 378 35.32 19.69 30.60
N GLN A 379 35.82 18.45 30.50
CA GLN A 379 36.44 17.75 31.63
C GLN A 379 37.67 18.50 32.17
N GLN A 380 38.51 19.05 31.28
CA GLN A 380 39.67 19.86 31.67
C GLN A 380 39.31 21.18 32.35
N ARG A 381 38.14 21.76 32.01
CA ARG A 381 37.59 22.97 32.65
C ARG A 381 36.90 22.68 33.99
N GLY A 382 36.88 21.43 34.44
CA GLY A 382 36.27 21.03 35.71
C GLY A 382 34.76 20.84 35.66
N LEU A 383 34.16 20.80 34.47
CA LEU A 383 32.77 20.39 34.32
C LEU A 383 32.61 18.90 34.63
N PRO A 384 31.43 18.47 35.13
CA PRO A 384 31.17 17.06 35.37
C PRO A 384 31.34 16.27 34.05
N PRO A 385 31.89 15.05 34.11
CA PRO A 385 32.04 14.25 32.91
C PRO A 385 30.66 13.83 32.39
N LEU A 386 30.39 14.14 31.12
CA LEU A 386 29.14 13.85 30.43
C LEU A 386 29.34 12.77 29.39
N GLN A 387 28.34 11.92 29.20
CA GLN A 387 28.30 11.04 28.04
C GLN A 387 27.81 11.83 26.82
N ILE A 388 28.57 11.80 25.73
CA ILE A 388 28.25 12.50 24.49
C ILE A 388 27.72 11.51 23.47
N SER A 389 26.53 11.78 22.96
CA SER A 389 25.85 10.92 22.00
C SER A 389 25.97 11.49 20.59
N VAL A 390 26.44 10.69 19.64
CA VAL A 390 26.65 11.10 18.25
C VAL A 390 25.85 10.21 17.32
N ASN A 391 25.02 10.83 16.49
CA ASN A 391 24.25 10.17 15.44
C ASN A 391 25.16 9.55 14.37
N LEU A 392 24.89 8.29 14.01
CA LEU A 392 25.68 7.51 13.07
C LEU A 392 24.78 7.01 11.93
N SER A 393 25.10 7.40 10.69
CA SER A 393 24.36 6.95 9.51
C SER A 393 24.58 5.46 9.20
N SER A 394 23.61 4.84 8.50
CA SER A 394 23.75 3.44 8.04
C SER A 394 24.99 3.27 7.16
N LYS A 395 25.29 4.23 6.28
CA LYS A 395 26.47 4.20 5.40
C LYS A 395 27.79 4.22 6.17
N GLN A 396 27.86 4.94 7.30
CA GLN A 396 29.04 4.90 8.15
C GLN A 396 29.16 3.57 8.88
N LEU A 397 28.05 3.01 9.37
CA LEU A 397 28.02 1.69 10.00
C LEU A 397 28.48 0.58 9.05
N GLN A 398 28.11 0.67 7.77
CA GLN A 398 28.54 -0.25 6.72
C GLN A 398 29.99 -0.02 6.26
N SER A 399 30.70 0.98 6.79
CA SER A 399 32.10 1.24 6.44
C SER A 399 33.05 0.38 7.29
N PRO A 400 33.94 -0.43 6.68
CA PRO A 400 34.97 -1.16 7.40
C PRO A 400 35.96 -0.26 8.17
N GLN A 401 36.00 1.04 7.85
CA GLN A 401 36.91 2.00 8.48
C GLN A 401 36.34 2.64 9.75
N LEU A 402 35.08 2.38 10.10
CA LEU A 402 34.44 3.00 11.27
C LEU A 402 35.19 2.73 12.57
N VAL A 403 35.41 1.46 12.91
CA VAL A 403 36.09 1.06 14.15
C VAL A 403 37.56 1.55 14.20
N PRO A 404 38.38 1.37 13.15
CA PRO A 404 39.72 1.98 13.10
C PRO A 404 39.71 3.49 13.34
N CYS A 405 38.76 4.21 12.71
CA CYS A 405 38.60 5.65 12.86
C CYS A 405 38.23 6.05 14.30
N LEU A 406 37.23 5.37 14.90
CA LEU A 406 36.84 5.61 16.30
C LEU A 406 38.02 5.40 17.26
N LYS A 407 38.80 4.34 17.07
CA LYS A 407 39.99 4.06 17.88
C LYS A 407 41.04 5.17 17.75
N ALA A 408 41.25 5.69 16.55
CA ALA A 408 42.17 6.80 16.30
C ALA A 408 41.69 8.09 16.97
N ILE A 409 40.40 8.44 16.84
CA ILE A 409 39.81 9.63 17.45
C ILE A 409 39.88 9.58 18.98
N LEU A 410 39.53 8.45 19.60
CA LEU A 410 39.61 8.29 21.05
C LEU A 410 41.05 8.41 21.56
N ALA A 411 42.02 7.84 20.82
CA ALA A 411 43.43 7.95 21.16
C ALA A 411 43.98 9.37 20.99
N GLU A 412 43.57 10.07 19.92
CA GLU A 412 44.01 11.45 19.62
C GLU A 412 43.43 12.46 20.62
N THR A 413 42.14 12.34 20.93
CA THR A 413 41.44 13.27 21.84
C THR A 413 41.70 12.96 23.31
N GLY A 414 42.01 11.71 23.65
CA GLY A 414 42.15 11.23 25.02
C GLY A 414 40.81 11.02 25.74
N LEU A 415 39.68 11.05 25.04
CA LEU A 415 38.37 10.77 25.64
C LEU A 415 38.29 9.29 26.03
N GLY A 416 37.91 9.03 27.29
CA GLY A 416 37.59 7.66 27.71
C GLY A 416 36.37 7.14 26.96
N ALA A 417 36.47 5.97 26.32
CA ALA A 417 35.43 5.42 25.44
C ALA A 417 34.02 5.35 26.06
N ARG A 418 33.92 5.12 27.38
CA ARG A 418 32.64 5.10 28.13
C ARG A 418 31.83 6.41 28.02
N TRP A 419 32.50 7.51 27.72
CA TRP A 419 31.89 8.83 27.56
C TRP A 419 31.40 9.10 26.13
N LEU A 420 31.60 8.15 25.20
CA LEU A 420 31.05 8.22 23.85
C LEU A 420 29.91 7.22 23.71
N LYS A 421 28.79 7.69 23.16
CA LYS A 421 27.64 6.90 22.75
C LYS A 421 27.37 7.13 21.27
N LEU A 422 27.12 6.07 20.52
CA LEU A 422 26.71 6.12 19.12
C LEU A 422 25.23 5.84 19.01
N GLU A 423 24.50 6.69 18.30
CA GLU A 423 23.06 6.57 18.10
C GLU A 423 22.78 6.16 16.65
N LEU A 424 21.93 5.15 16.46
CA LEU A 424 21.63 4.58 15.15
C LEU A 424 20.13 4.41 14.97
N THR A 425 19.63 4.75 13.80
CA THR A 425 18.23 4.47 13.47
C THR A 425 17.96 2.97 13.35
N GLU A 426 16.73 2.60 13.62
CA GLU A 426 16.23 1.23 13.47
C GLU A 426 16.47 0.66 12.05
N SER A 427 16.32 1.48 11.01
CA SER A 427 16.49 1.09 9.60
C SER A 427 17.94 0.72 9.26
N ALA A 428 18.94 1.28 9.96
CA ALA A 428 20.35 0.99 9.73
C ALA A 428 20.73 -0.48 10.02
N LEU A 429 19.88 -1.20 10.75
CA LEU A 429 20.14 -2.58 11.19
C LEU A 429 19.84 -3.64 10.12
N VAL A 430 18.97 -3.34 9.16
CA VAL A 430 18.37 -4.34 8.26
C VAL A 430 19.22 -4.56 6.98
N GLU A 431 20.08 -3.62 6.62
CA GLU A 431 20.84 -3.70 5.35
C GLU A 431 21.81 -4.89 5.29
N ASN A 432 22.63 -5.12 6.33
CA ASN A 432 23.58 -6.23 6.41
C ASN A 432 23.84 -6.64 7.87
N VAL A 433 22.98 -7.54 8.37
CA VAL A 433 22.94 -7.93 9.79
C VAL A 433 24.27 -8.50 10.29
N ASP A 434 24.90 -9.41 9.55
CA ASP A 434 26.14 -10.06 9.98
C ASP A 434 27.32 -9.08 10.08
N PHE A 435 27.45 -8.18 9.10
CA PHE A 435 28.48 -7.15 9.11
C PHE A 435 28.25 -6.15 10.24
N THR A 436 27.01 -5.68 10.42
CA THR A 436 26.63 -4.76 11.50
C THR A 436 26.92 -5.39 12.87
N MET A 437 26.58 -6.67 13.07
CA MET A 437 26.88 -7.40 14.29
C MET A 437 28.38 -7.47 14.59
N ALA A 438 29.21 -7.71 13.56
CA ALA A 438 30.66 -7.72 13.72
C ALA A 438 31.20 -6.34 14.12
N GLN A 439 30.71 -5.26 13.47
CA GLN A 439 31.08 -3.88 13.83
C GLN A 439 30.68 -3.54 15.27
N PHE A 440 29.47 -3.87 15.69
CA PHE A 440 29.02 -3.60 17.06
C PHE A 440 29.85 -4.32 18.11
N ARG A 441 30.23 -5.59 17.89
CA ARG A 441 31.14 -6.30 18.82
C ARG A 441 32.44 -5.53 19.00
N LEU A 442 33.04 -5.08 17.90
CA LEU A 442 34.28 -4.29 17.95
C LEU A 442 34.09 -2.93 18.63
N ILE A 443 32.97 -2.24 18.39
CA ILE A 443 32.64 -0.97 19.07
C ILE A 443 32.50 -1.19 20.58
N LYS A 444 31.85 -2.28 20.99
CA LYS A 444 31.68 -2.66 22.39
C LYS A 444 33.01 -3.04 23.05
N GLU A 445 33.91 -3.72 22.34
CA GLU A 445 35.26 -4.01 22.81
C GLU A 445 36.09 -2.74 23.09
N LEU A 446 35.84 -1.65 22.35
CA LEU A 446 36.43 -0.34 22.66
C LEU A 446 35.86 0.30 23.94
N GLY A 447 34.69 -0.14 24.41
CA GLY A 447 33.98 0.43 25.55
C GLY A 447 33.04 1.59 25.19
N VAL A 448 32.71 1.75 23.91
CA VAL A 448 31.74 2.75 23.42
C VAL A 448 30.32 2.22 23.59
N ALA A 449 29.39 3.08 24.02
CA ALA A 449 27.98 2.72 24.18
C ALA A 449 27.23 2.81 22.85
N ILE A 450 26.19 1.99 22.67
CA ILE A 450 25.36 1.96 21.46
C ILE A 450 23.90 2.19 21.86
N ALA A 451 23.25 3.14 21.19
CA ALA A 451 21.85 3.43 21.34
C ALA A 451 21.09 3.20 20.03
N ILE A 452 19.85 2.71 20.16
CA ILE A 452 18.90 2.67 19.06
C ILE A 452 17.98 3.90 19.14
N ASP A 453 17.88 4.59 18.01
CA ASP A 453 17.10 5.81 17.83
C ASP A 453 15.81 5.56 17.03
N ASP A 454 14.84 6.47 17.19
CA ASP A 454 13.52 6.45 16.54
C ASP A 454 12.74 5.13 16.70
N PHE A 455 12.97 4.40 17.79
CA PHE A 455 12.44 3.04 17.96
C PHE A 455 10.90 3.02 17.97
N GLY A 456 10.31 2.17 17.11
CA GLY A 456 8.86 2.01 16.99
C GLY A 456 8.22 2.81 15.85
N THR A 457 8.99 3.61 15.12
CA THR A 457 8.54 4.30 13.90
C THR A 457 8.87 3.52 12.62
N GLY A 458 9.68 2.46 12.72
CA GLY A 458 10.19 1.65 11.61
C GLY A 458 9.59 0.23 11.50
N TYR A 459 10.24 -0.60 10.68
CA TYR A 459 9.83 -1.97 10.32
C TYR A 459 10.63 -3.08 11.02
N ALA A 460 11.52 -2.78 11.96
CA ALA A 460 12.29 -3.80 12.65
C ALA A 460 11.41 -4.65 13.54
N SER A 461 11.47 -5.96 13.28
CA SER A 461 10.92 -6.96 14.17
C SER A 461 11.66 -6.91 15.51
N LEU A 462 10.90 -6.93 16.61
CA LEU A 462 11.38 -7.13 17.98
C LEU A 462 12.43 -8.24 18.12
N GLY A 463 12.43 -9.21 17.20
CA GLY A 463 13.44 -10.28 17.14
C GLY A 463 14.88 -9.79 16.97
N TYR A 464 15.11 -8.62 16.38
CA TYR A 464 16.46 -8.08 16.23
C TYR A 464 17.04 -7.56 17.55
N LEU A 465 16.22 -6.92 18.40
CA LEU A 465 16.66 -6.41 19.71
C LEU A 465 17.23 -7.51 20.62
N GLN A 466 16.84 -8.77 20.43
CA GLN A 466 17.37 -9.89 21.21
C GLN A 466 18.83 -10.22 20.89
N HIS A 467 19.32 -9.84 19.72
CA HIS A 467 20.61 -10.28 19.20
C HIS A 467 21.67 -9.16 19.20
N PHE A 468 21.25 -7.90 19.19
CA PHE A 468 22.15 -6.75 19.13
C PHE A 468 22.56 -6.25 20.54
N PRO A 469 23.84 -5.90 20.75
CA PRO A 469 24.36 -5.46 22.05
C PRO A 469 24.08 -3.97 22.31
N PHE A 470 22.82 -3.57 22.30
CA PHE A 470 22.41 -2.20 22.61
C PHE A 470 22.50 -1.91 24.12
N ASP A 471 22.82 -0.66 24.48
CA ASP A 471 22.84 -0.17 25.86
C ASP A 471 21.66 0.74 26.17
N THR A 472 21.17 1.46 25.14
CA THR A 472 20.14 2.49 25.29
C THR A 472 19.09 2.36 24.20
N LEU A 473 17.82 2.49 24.60
CA LEU A 473 16.68 2.63 23.70
C LEU A 473 16.13 4.05 23.81
N LYS A 474 16.07 4.77 22.68
CA LYS A 474 15.47 6.11 22.61
C LYS A 474 14.01 5.97 22.17
N ILE A 475 13.10 6.57 22.93
CA ILE A 475 11.66 6.62 22.61
C ILE A 475 11.39 7.92 21.89
N ASP A 476 10.97 7.81 20.63
CA ASP A 476 10.70 8.96 19.77
C ASP A 476 9.62 9.90 20.34
N ARG A 477 9.74 11.18 20.00
CA ARG A 477 8.81 12.25 20.38
C ARG A 477 7.36 11.87 20.07
N CYS A 478 7.06 11.19 18.96
CA CYS A 478 5.68 10.91 18.59
C CYS A 478 4.91 10.06 19.62
N PHE A 479 5.63 9.29 20.45
CA PHE A 479 5.06 8.50 21.55
C PHE A 479 5.01 9.27 22.87
N VAL A 480 5.83 10.30 23.03
CA VAL A 480 5.92 11.14 24.25
C VAL A 480 4.99 12.34 24.18
N GLU A 481 4.80 12.92 23.00
CA GLU A 481 3.99 14.11 22.79
C GLU A 481 2.54 13.88 23.24
N ASN A 482 2.05 14.77 24.11
CA ASN A 482 0.70 14.73 24.67
C ASN A 482 0.34 13.40 25.35
N ILE A 483 1.32 12.68 25.91
CA ILE A 483 1.12 11.35 26.50
C ILE A 483 0.06 11.31 27.62
N HIS A 484 -0.12 12.41 28.32
CA HIS A 484 -1.12 12.57 29.38
C HIS A 484 -2.57 12.67 28.85
N GLN A 485 -2.76 13.03 27.58
CA GLN A 485 -4.07 13.14 26.91
C GLN A 485 -4.33 12.01 25.92
N ASN A 486 -3.30 11.29 25.48
CA ASN A 486 -3.40 10.24 24.49
C ASN A 486 -3.19 8.84 25.13
N PRO A 487 -4.27 8.09 25.43
CA PRO A 487 -4.16 6.79 26.09
C PRO A 487 -3.44 5.74 25.23
N LYS A 488 -3.42 5.89 23.89
CA LYS A 488 -2.68 4.99 23.00
C LYS A 488 -1.17 5.22 23.15
N ASN A 489 -0.72 6.47 23.08
CA ASN A 489 0.68 6.85 23.32
C ASN A 489 1.12 6.39 24.71
N ALA A 490 0.30 6.64 25.74
CA ALA A 490 0.58 6.19 27.10
C ALA A 490 0.76 4.66 27.20
N ALA A 491 -0.08 3.86 26.53
CA ALA A 491 0.04 2.41 26.53
C ALA A 491 1.30 1.93 25.81
N ILE A 492 1.61 2.50 24.64
CA ILE A 492 2.79 2.15 23.84
C ILE A 492 4.08 2.49 24.60
N THR A 493 4.20 3.72 25.10
CA THR A 493 5.39 4.17 25.85
C THR A 493 5.62 3.32 27.10
N LYS A 494 4.57 2.93 27.85
CA LYS A 494 4.71 2.00 28.99
C LYS A 494 5.23 0.63 28.55
N ALA A 495 4.72 0.10 27.43
CA ALA A 495 5.19 -1.18 26.90
C ALA A 495 6.68 -1.10 26.49
N LEU A 496 7.09 -0.01 25.84
CA LEU A 496 8.48 0.24 25.44
C LEU A 496 9.42 0.34 26.65
N ILE A 497 9.03 1.10 27.68
CA ILE A 497 9.83 1.23 28.91
C ILE A 497 9.98 -0.13 29.59
N ASN A 498 8.88 -0.86 29.77
CA ASN A 498 8.92 -2.18 30.41
C ASN A 498 9.77 -3.16 29.61
N MET A 499 9.65 -3.17 28.27
CA MET A 499 10.46 -4.03 27.41
C MET A 499 11.95 -3.74 27.56
N ALA A 500 12.33 -2.46 27.50
CA ALA A 500 13.72 -2.04 27.66
C ALA A 500 14.28 -2.48 29.01
N GLN A 501 13.51 -2.35 30.10
CA GLN A 501 13.90 -2.84 31.43
C GLN A 501 14.12 -4.35 31.45
N GLN A 502 13.24 -5.14 30.82
CA GLN A 502 13.41 -6.61 30.75
C GLN A 502 14.64 -7.03 29.92
N LEU A 503 15.03 -6.21 28.94
CA LEU A 503 16.23 -6.42 28.12
C LEU A 503 17.50 -5.79 28.72
N ASN A 504 17.40 -5.18 29.91
CA ASN A 504 18.46 -4.43 30.58
C ASN A 504 19.00 -3.23 29.77
N PHE A 505 18.17 -2.62 28.94
CA PHE A 505 18.48 -1.38 28.25
C PHE A 505 18.12 -0.17 29.12
N SER A 506 18.99 0.85 29.09
CA SER A 506 18.63 2.19 29.56
C SER A 506 17.64 2.83 28.58
N VAL A 507 16.78 3.72 29.06
CA VAL A 507 15.76 4.38 28.22
C VAL A 507 15.96 5.89 28.25
N ILE A 508 15.94 6.51 27.07
CA ILE A 508 15.90 7.96 26.91
C ILE A 508 14.59 8.33 26.22
N ALA A 509 13.75 9.15 26.85
CA ALA A 509 12.57 9.69 26.20
C ALA A 509 12.88 11.02 25.49
N GLU A 510 12.47 11.14 24.24
CA GLU A 510 12.72 12.32 23.41
C GLU A 510 11.53 13.27 23.35
N GLY A 511 11.82 14.55 23.07
CA GLY A 511 10.79 15.53 22.78
C GLY A 511 9.88 15.87 23.96
N VAL A 512 10.38 15.77 25.20
CA VAL A 512 9.63 16.19 26.39
C VAL A 512 9.51 17.72 26.40
N GLU A 513 8.29 18.24 26.38
CA GLU A 513 8.00 19.68 26.33
C GLU A 513 7.22 20.17 27.56
N THR A 514 6.56 19.28 28.30
CA THR A 514 5.68 19.64 29.44
C THR A 514 6.06 18.94 30.75
N ALA A 515 5.64 19.53 31.87
CA ALA A 515 5.85 18.96 33.20
C ALA A 515 5.06 17.65 33.37
N GLU A 516 3.89 17.56 32.73
CA GLU A 516 3.01 16.39 32.72
C GLU A 516 3.65 15.20 32.00
N GLU A 517 4.33 15.44 30.87
CA GLU A 517 5.09 14.41 30.15
C GLU A 517 6.27 13.91 31.00
N MET A 518 7.02 14.82 31.63
CA MET A 518 8.12 14.46 32.52
C MET A 518 7.63 13.63 33.72
N GLU A 519 6.54 14.05 34.36
CA GLU A 519 5.97 13.35 35.52
C GLU A 519 5.47 11.95 35.13
N PHE A 520 4.85 11.80 33.96
CA PHE A 520 4.48 10.48 33.43
C PHE A 520 5.70 9.56 33.28
N LEU A 521 6.78 10.06 32.66
CA LEU A 521 8.02 9.30 32.46
C LEU A 521 8.65 8.88 33.80
N ARG A 522 8.65 9.79 34.78
CA ARG A 522 9.14 9.55 36.13
C ARG A 522 8.34 8.45 36.86
N GLN A 523 7.01 8.51 36.79
CA GLN A 523 6.11 7.51 37.38
C GLN A 523 6.31 6.11 36.80
N HIS A 524 6.73 6.04 35.53
CA HIS A 524 6.96 4.79 34.83
C HIS A 524 8.43 4.36 34.81
N HIS A 525 9.28 4.95 35.66
CA HIS A 525 10.69 4.58 35.81
C HIS A 525 11.51 4.74 34.51
N CYS A 526 11.17 5.73 33.67
CA CYS A 526 12.07 6.19 32.62
C CYS A 526 13.09 7.15 33.25
N HIS A 527 14.36 6.73 33.28
CA HIS A 527 15.40 7.39 34.06
C HIS A 527 16.08 8.55 33.33
N THR A 528 15.92 8.68 32.02
CA THR A 528 16.56 9.76 31.26
C THR A 528 15.61 10.35 30.24
N PHE A 529 15.68 11.67 30.04
CA PHE A 529 14.95 12.31 28.97
C PHE A 529 15.69 13.51 28.38
N GLN A 530 15.27 13.89 27.18
CA GLN A 530 15.68 15.11 26.49
C GLN A 530 14.48 15.80 25.85
N GLY A 531 14.53 17.13 25.78
CA GLY A 531 13.46 17.91 25.17
C GLY A 531 13.50 19.38 25.55
N PHE A 532 12.63 20.17 24.92
CA PHE A 532 12.59 21.62 25.11
C PHE A 532 12.14 22.05 26.50
N PHE A 533 11.55 21.13 27.27
CA PHE A 533 11.29 21.35 28.69
C PHE A 533 12.57 21.65 29.48
N ILE A 534 13.69 21.00 29.12
CA ILE A 534 15.01 21.24 29.74
C ILE A 534 15.70 22.41 29.03
N SER A 535 15.96 22.23 27.74
CA SER A 535 16.61 23.22 26.90
C SER A 535 16.52 22.81 25.44
N ARG A 536 16.54 23.81 24.55
CA ARG A 536 16.82 23.58 23.13
C ARG A 536 18.30 23.20 22.95
N PRO A 537 18.71 22.65 21.79
CA PRO A 537 20.12 22.48 21.47
C PRO A 537 20.89 23.80 21.58
N LEU A 538 22.05 23.79 22.23
CA LEU A 538 22.86 24.98 22.52
C LEU A 538 24.25 24.88 21.85
N PRO A 539 24.85 25.98 21.36
CA PRO A 539 26.27 26.02 21.03
C PRO A 539 27.14 25.68 22.25
N ALA A 540 28.36 25.18 22.02
CA ALA A 540 29.27 24.75 23.10
C ALA A 540 29.40 25.76 24.26
N ALA A 541 29.67 27.04 23.97
CA ALA A 541 29.83 28.06 25.00
C ALA A 541 28.54 28.33 25.82
N ALA A 542 27.38 28.27 25.16
CA ALA A 542 26.09 28.43 25.83
C ALA A 542 25.74 27.18 26.65
N PHE A 543 26.11 25.99 26.17
CA PHE A 543 25.96 24.74 26.90
C PHE A 543 26.82 24.71 28.17
N GLU A 544 28.06 25.19 28.11
CA GLU A 544 28.92 25.35 29.29
C GLU A 544 28.30 26.26 30.35
N THR A 545 27.79 27.42 29.90
CA THR A 545 27.10 28.38 30.78
C THR A 545 25.82 27.78 31.37
N PHE A 546 25.08 27.00 30.58
CA PHE A 546 23.89 26.30 31.02
C PHE A 546 24.22 25.29 32.12
N LEU A 547 25.24 24.45 31.93
CA LEU A 547 25.69 23.48 32.93
C LEU A 547 26.16 24.13 34.23
N ALA A 548 26.93 25.22 34.14
CA ALA A 548 27.45 25.91 35.31
C ALA A 548 26.35 26.54 36.18
N ASN A 549 25.23 26.93 35.57
CA ASN A 549 24.09 27.54 36.26
C ASN A 549 22.99 26.54 36.62
N TYR A 550 23.08 25.28 36.18
CA TYR A 550 22.07 24.28 36.46
C TYR A 550 22.20 23.82 37.93
N PRO A 551 21.13 23.87 38.74
CA PRO A 551 21.20 23.47 40.14
C PRO A 551 21.60 22.00 40.28
N ALA A 552 22.51 21.72 41.22
CA ALA A 552 23.16 20.42 41.44
C ALA A 552 22.33 19.39 42.21
#